data_AF-A0A9D4H491-F1
#
_entry.id   AF-A0A9D4H491-F1
#
_cell.length_a   1.000
_cell.length_b   1.000
_cell.length_c   1.000
_cell.angle_alpha   90.00
_cell.angle_beta   90.00
_cell.angle_gamma   90.00
#
_symmetry.space_group_name_H-M   'P 1'
#
loop_
_entity.id
_entity.type
_entity.pdbx_description
1 polymer ?
#
loop_
_entity_poly.entity_id
_entity_poly.type
_entity_poly.pdbx_seq_one_letter_code
_entity_poly.pdbx_strand_id
1 'polypeptide(L)'
;MQPNCTLVARPKTSDCRWHAGLDMADQIIEGGRIIAYKIQWFSGGWSGWYAPGLNDLDTKCIVNSMAVTNCVKANSLRRRWSYFYDHNHEFIICKPN
;
A
#
# COMPACT_ATOMS: atom_id res chain seq x y z
N MET A 1 -4.13 -17.73 -19.74
CA MET A 1 -4.82 -17.94 -18.45
C MET A 1 -5.23 -16.57 -17.93
N GLN A 2 -6.50 -16.37 -17.56
CA GLN A 2 -6.97 -15.10 -16.98
C GLN A 2 -6.64 -15.09 -15.48
N PRO A 3 -6.00 -14.03 -14.95
CA PRO A 3 -5.76 -13.93 -13.52
C PRO A 3 -7.10 -13.82 -12.77
N ASN A 4 -7.22 -14.51 -11.64
CA ASN A 4 -8.38 -14.35 -10.77
C ASN A 4 -8.18 -13.10 -9.90
N CYS A 5 -9.04 -12.10 -10.07
CA CYS A 5 -8.95 -10.82 -9.39
C CYS A 5 -10.11 -10.66 -8.41
N THR A 6 -9.82 -10.26 -7.18
CA THR A 6 -10.83 -10.12 -6.11
C THR A 6 -10.68 -8.80 -5.37
N LEU A 7 -11.81 -8.25 -4.92
CA LEU A 7 -11.85 -7.10 -4.02
C LEU A 7 -11.68 -7.57 -2.58
N VAL A 8 -10.72 -6.99 -1.87
CA VAL A 8 -10.38 -7.33 -0.49
C VAL A 8 -10.44 -6.07 0.36
N ALA A 9 -11.09 -6.15 1.52
CA ALA A 9 -11.06 -5.13 2.56
C ALA A 9 -10.20 -5.62 3.73
N ARG A 10 -9.31 -4.77 4.24
CA ARG A 10 -8.49 -5.07 5.41
C ARG A 10 -8.45 -3.89 6.38
N PRO A 11 -8.36 -4.16 7.70
CA PRO A 11 -7.96 -3.14 8.65
C PRO A 11 -6.49 -2.77 8.46
N LYS A 12 -6.01 -1.76 9.19
CA LYS A 12 -4.57 -1.47 9.28
C LYS A 12 -3.75 -2.73 9.61
N THR A 13 -2.60 -2.89 8.97
CA THR A 13 -1.78 -4.10 9.08
C THR A 13 -0.74 -4.03 10.19
N SER A 14 -0.25 -2.83 10.51
CA SER A 14 0.96 -2.61 11.32
C SER A 14 2.22 -3.31 10.78
N ASP A 15 2.22 -3.73 9.50
CA ASP A 15 3.38 -4.33 8.86
C ASP A 15 4.27 -3.23 8.24
N CYS A 16 5.46 -3.06 8.81
CA CYS A 16 6.45 -2.06 8.39
C CYS A 16 6.79 -2.11 6.90
N ARG A 17 6.61 -3.25 6.22
CA ARG A 17 6.90 -3.42 4.79
C ARG A 17 5.93 -2.62 3.93
N TRP A 18 4.69 -2.40 4.38
CA TRP A 18 3.82 -1.41 3.77
C TRP A 18 4.37 -0.01 3.98
N HIS A 19 4.74 0.33 5.21
CA HIS A 19 5.25 1.65 5.56
C HIS A 19 6.48 2.07 4.75
N ALA A 20 7.33 1.09 4.38
CA ALA A 20 8.47 1.24 3.49
C ALA A 20 8.11 1.71 2.07
N GLY A 21 6.88 1.43 1.62
CA GLY A 21 6.36 1.88 0.34
C GLY A 21 6.94 1.18 -0.89
N LEU A 22 7.61 0.04 -0.72
CA LEU A 22 8.32 -0.69 -1.78
C LEU A 22 7.40 -1.14 -2.92
N ASP A 23 7.86 -0.99 -4.16
CA ASP A 23 7.14 -1.32 -5.41
C ASP A 23 6.63 -2.78 -5.54
N MET A 24 7.03 -3.70 -4.65
CA MET A 24 6.65 -5.12 -4.65
C MET A 24 5.97 -5.58 -3.34
N ALA A 25 5.53 -4.65 -2.49
CA ALA A 25 4.90 -5.01 -1.22
C ALA A 25 3.67 -5.91 -1.39
N ASP A 26 2.87 -5.67 -2.43
CA ASP A 26 1.74 -6.52 -2.81
C ASP A 26 2.14 -7.97 -3.11
N GLN A 27 3.19 -8.17 -3.89
CA GLN A 27 3.67 -9.51 -4.25
C GLN A 27 4.23 -10.24 -3.02
N ILE A 28 4.96 -9.54 -2.17
CA ILE A 28 5.62 -10.11 -0.98
C ILE A 28 4.61 -10.39 0.15
N ILE A 29 3.64 -9.51 0.36
CA ILE A 29 2.73 -9.56 1.52
C ILE A 29 1.43 -10.28 1.16
N GLU A 30 0.86 -9.97 -0.01
CA GLU A 30 -0.44 -10.50 -0.41
C GLU A 30 -0.33 -11.67 -1.40
N GLY A 31 0.87 -11.93 -1.95
CA GLY A 31 1.10 -13.04 -2.89
C GLY A 31 0.44 -12.81 -4.25
N GLY A 32 0.28 -11.55 -4.66
CA GLY A 32 -0.35 -11.20 -5.92
C GLY A 32 -0.10 -9.74 -6.29
N ARG A 33 -0.65 -9.31 -7.42
CA ARG A 33 -0.51 -7.93 -7.89
C ARG A 33 -1.74 -7.12 -7.53
N ILE A 34 -1.57 -6.08 -6.72
CA ILE A 34 -2.63 -5.09 -6.51
C ILE A 34 -2.74 -4.25 -7.79
N ILE A 35 -3.95 -4.08 -8.31
CA ILE A 35 -4.19 -3.28 -9.53
C ILE A 35 -4.87 -1.94 -9.23
N ALA A 36 -5.62 -1.86 -8.13
CA ALA A 36 -6.21 -0.63 -7.63
C ALA A 36 -6.44 -0.73 -6.12
N TYR A 37 -6.40 0.40 -5.42
CA TYR A 37 -6.69 0.46 -3.98
C TYR A 37 -7.27 1.80 -3.55
N LYS A 38 -7.94 1.82 -2.40
CA LYS A 38 -8.36 3.05 -1.71
C LYS A 38 -8.08 2.92 -0.22
N ILE A 39 -7.94 4.06 0.45
CA ILE A 39 -7.54 4.18 1.85
C ILE A 39 -8.63 4.94 2.58
N GLN A 40 -9.03 4.45 3.76
CA GLN A 40 -9.88 5.20 4.67
C GLN A 40 -9.01 6.07 5.56
N TRP A 41 -9.08 7.39 5.41
CA TRP A 41 -8.32 8.33 6.23
C TRP A 41 -8.83 8.35 7.67
N PHE A 42 -8.03 8.87 8.62
CA PHE A 42 -8.45 9.03 10.02
C PHE A 42 -9.71 9.89 10.20
N SER A 43 -10.09 10.71 9.21
CA SER A 43 -11.36 11.43 9.18
C SER A 43 -12.58 10.52 8.94
N GLY A 44 -12.36 9.23 8.66
CA GLY A 44 -13.39 8.25 8.27
C GLY A 44 -13.71 8.24 6.78
N GLY A 45 -13.28 9.26 6.03
CA GLY A 45 -13.49 9.38 4.58
C GLY A 45 -12.57 8.47 3.77
N TRP A 46 -13.12 7.83 2.75
CA TRP A 46 -12.34 7.05 1.78
C TRP A 46 -11.72 7.95 0.72
N SER A 47 -10.50 7.64 0.31
CA SER A 47 -9.91 8.19 -0.90
C SER A 47 -10.66 7.73 -2.15
N GLY A 48 -10.38 8.39 -3.28
CA GLY A 48 -10.60 7.78 -4.59
C GLY A 48 -9.69 6.56 -4.80
N TRP A 49 -9.84 5.90 -5.95
CA TRP A 49 -8.99 4.80 -6.35
C TRP A 49 -7.61 5.29 -6.78
N TYR A 50 -6.59 4.66 -6.20
CA TYR A 50 -5.21 4.71 -6.62
C TYR A 50 -4.85 3.47 -7.43
N ALA A 51 -3.91 3.60 -8.37
CA ALA A 51 -3.37 2.46 -9.11
C ALA A 51 -1.85 2.46 -9.01
N PRO A 52 -1.20 1.33 -8.68
CA PRO A 52 0.26 1.21 -8.70
C PRO A 52 0.95 1.85 -9.92
N GLY A 53 1.72 2.92 -9.69
CA GLY A 53 2.45 3.65 -10.74
C GLY A 53 1.65 4.75 -11.45
N LEU A 54 0.39 4.94 -11.08
CA LEU A 54 -0.49 5.98 -11.61
C LEU A 54 -1.18 6.66 -10.45
N ASN A 55 -1.02 7.98 -10.29
CA ASN A 55 -1.68 8.80 -9.25
C ASN A 55 -1.45 8.38 -7.78
N ASP A 56 -0.52 7.45 -7.54
CA ASP A 56 -0.38 6.77 -6.25
C ASP A 56 0.92 7.08 -5.51
N LEU A 57 1.69 8.08 -5.95
CA LEU A 57 2.82 8.60 -5.21
C LEU A 57 2.36 9.40 -3.99
N ASP A 58 2.99 9.14 -2.85
CA ASP A 58 2.83 9.98 -1.67
C ASP A 58 3.76 11.19 -1.77
N THR A 59 3.21 12.35 -1.42
CA THR A 59 3.94 13.63 -1.40
C THR A 59 4.81 13.77 -0.15
N LYS A 60 4.56 12.94 0.87
CA LYS A 60 5.45 12.83 2.03
C LYS A 60 6.66 11.98 1.65
N CYS A 61 7.78 12.64 1.34
CA CYS A 61 9.08 11.99 1.40
C CYS A 61 9.32 11.49 2.82
N ILE A 62 9.99 10.35 2.98
CA ILE A 62 10.42 9.85 4.30
C ILE A 62 11.60 10.73 4.77
N VAL A 63 11.30 11.95 5.22
CA VAL A 63 12.27 12.99 5.60
C VAL A 63 12.94 12.75 6.95
N ASN A 64 12.38 11.86 7.77
CA ASN A 64 12.97 11.49 9.04
C ASN A 64 13.01 9.97 9.16
N SER A 65 14.21 9.45 9.41
CA SER A 65 14.50 8.10 9.87
C SER A 65 13.83 7.74 11.21
N MET A 66 12.95 8.58 11.78
CA MET A 66 12.37 8.37 13.11
C MET A 66 11.39 7.20 13.21
N ALA A 67 11.00 6.58 12.09
CA ALA A 67 10.43 5.25 12.09
C ALA A 67 11.52 4.24 11.71
N VAL A 68 12.56 4.09 12.55
CA VAL A 68 13.55 3.01 12.44
C VAL A 68 12.85 1.69 12.76
N THR A 69 12.03 1.23 11.82
CA THR A 69 11.84 -0.20 11.62
C THR A 69 12.78 -0.58 10.49
N ASN A 70 13.34 -1.80 10.50
CA ASN A 70 14.33 -2.27 9.52
C ASN A 70 13.85 -2.21 8.05
N CYS A 71 12.60 -1.81 7.82
CA CYS A 71 11.89 -1.83 6.56
C CYS A 71 11.94 -0.46 5.86
N VAL A 72 12.15 0.65 6.58
CA VAL A 72 12.04 2.00 6.03
C VAL A 72 13.41 2.62 5.74
N LYS A 73 13.64 3.02 4.49
CA LYS A 73 14.82 3.80 4.11
C LYS A 73 14.52 5.30 4.22
N ALA A 74 15.42 6.05 4.83
CA ALA A 74 15.35 7.51 4.82
C ALA A 74 15.49 8.04 3.39
N ASN A 75 14.84 9.17 3.10
CA ASN A 75 14.90 9.86 1.81
C ASN A 75 14.40 9.04 0.61
N SER A 76 13.49 8.08 0.81
CA SER A 76 12.83 7.38 -0.29
C SER A 76 11.44 7.95 -0.59
N LEU A 77 11.08 7.94 -1.88
CA LEU A 77 9.70 8.05 -2.31
C LEU A 77 8.94 6.79 -1.88
N ARG A 78 7.64 6.95 -1.66
CA ARG A 78 6.73 5.84 -1.33
C ARG A 78 5.42 6.01 -2.07
N ARG A 79 4.77 4.89 -2.37
CA ARG A 79 3.38 4.91 -2.82
C ARG A 79 2.42 5.12 -1.64
N ARG A 80 1.20 5.54 -1.94
CA ARG A 80 0.14 5.77 -0.94
C ARG A 80 -0.30 4.50 -0.22
N TRP A 81 -0.08 3.31 -0.80
CA TRP A 81 -0.29 2.05 -0.06
C TRP A 81 0.56 1.91 1.20
N SER A 82 1.53 2.81 1.43
CA SER A 82 2.27 2.88 2.69
C SER A 82 1.39 3.17 3.90
N TYR A 83 0.22 3.76 3.67
CA TYR A 83 -0.81 3.94 4.69
C TYR A 83 -1.55 2.65 5.05
N PHE A 84 -1.35 1.53 4.34
CA PHE A 84 -1.91 0.23 4.78
C PHE A 84 -1.32 -0.23 6.12
N TYR A 85 -0.19 0.36 6.52
CA TYR A 85 0.40 0.20 7.84
C TYR A 85 -0.57 0.64 8.96
N ASP A 86 -1.19 1.82 8.82
CA ASP A 86 -1.94 2.49 9.89
C ASP A 86 -3.41 2.83 9.56
N HIS A 87 -3.85 2.60 8.33
CA HIS A 87 -5.21 2.86 7.87
C HIS A 87 -5.93 1.60 7.36
N ASN A 88 -7.25 1.61 7.50
CA ASN A 88 -8.10 0.64 6.81
C ASN A 88 -8.02 0.89 5.30
N HIS A 89 -8.10 -0.19 4.53
CA HIS A 89 -7.91 -0.11 3.09
C HIS A 89 -8.71 -1.19 2.36
N GLU A 90 -9.01 -0.90 1.10
CA GLU A 90 -9.60 -1.84 0.16
C GLU A 90 -8.74 -1.88 -1.09
N PHE A 91 -8.58 -3.06 -1.68
CA PHE A 91 -7.79 -3.24 -2.89
C PHE A 91 -8.30 -4.38 -3.76
N ILE A 92 -8.04 -4.27 -5.06
CA ILE A 92 -8.26 -5.34 -6.02
C ILE A 92 -6.92 -6.02 -6.27
N ILE A 93 -6.86 -7.32 -5.97
CA ILE A 93 -5.65 -8.14 -6.17
C ILE A 93 -5.90 -9.24 -7.19
N CYS A 94 -4.96 -9.39 -8.11
CA CYS A 94 -4.93 -10.44 -9.11
C CYS A 94 -3.81 -11.43 -8.78
N LYS A 95 -4.14 -12.73 -8.71
CA LYS A 95 -3.17 -13.80 -8.43
C LYS A 95 -3.00 -14.71 -9.65
N PRO A 96 -1.79 -15.20 -9.92
CA PRO A 96 -1.62 -16.32 -10.86
C PRO A 96 -2.35 -17.54 -10.30
N ASN A 97 -3.06 -18.26 -11.17
CA ASN A 97 -3.65 -19.55 -10.84
C ASN A 97 -2.57 -20.64 -10.84
#